data_AF-C4RAE8-F1
#
_entry.id   AF-C4RAE8-F1
#
_cell.length_a   1.000
_cell.length_b   1.000
_cell.length_c   1.000
_cell.angle_alpha   90.00
_cell.angle_beta   90.00
_cell.angle_gamma   90.00
#
_symmetry.space_group_name_H-M   'P 1'
#
loop_
_entity.id
_entity.type
_entity.pdbx_description
1 polymer ?
#
loop_
_entity_poly.entity_id
_entity_poly.type
_entity_poly.pdbx_seq_one_letter_code
_entity_poly.pdbx_strand_id
1 'polypeptide(L)'
;MKLRVLISFSPVLLAASLAALSVLACGAPSAFAQDNLVPQSTSATAVSPAPAESSAAADVESPTLPTLAESHTTKRGSSIILFDQSGSMGRYDPLVISKIWLQTMARTFAGTHDVVLVGFDADAHAPIPLAIGPDADMGVVQERLNQIKTRGKVTDLESPFRFLAGLKSLDDIDLILIISDGKPEIWDHKLAYLSPQVLVDPRYGDLKTRFEQMQAAGTSLSDTLNDLGPQFQRRNLDLIAAGLAQLPAEIGKKTVFWDMSADSAYLHDWAQALGAEYMPARIDEQENSVKHLLDALLKLQSKTSDLVKEPLPGDLQSRIDAVLSVVQAAEQQYLANGPPREPMLPGVSPASEQDPLAQSLLPANPATDGAAQNAPDRAQTIVYPADRQPLSEMISGAVLDKAHKNSREANLFASVVIILGLILISASLTWLMGRARILAVYAFRSATQEAQPPTAPPPVPIDKKTSPQVG
;
A
#
# COMPACT_ATOMS: atom_id res chain seq x y z
N MET A 1 20.62 37.91 34.25
CA MET A 1 21.79 37.45 33.46
C MET A 1 21.32 37.08 32.06
N LYS A 2 21.79 37.78 31.02
CA LYS A 2 21.47 37.47 29.60
C LYS A 2 22.67 36.71 29.02
N LEU A 3 22.48 35.46 28.59
CA LEU A 3 23.51 34.67 27.92
C LEU A 3 23.40 34.90 26.41
N ARG A 4 24.37 35.59 25.82
CA ARG A 4 24.57 35.65 24.37
C ARG A 4 25.51 34.52 23.97
N VAL A 5 25.06 33.62 23.11
CA VAL A 5 25.93 32.63 22.45
C VAL A 5 26.23 33.15 21.04
N LEU A 6 27.50 33.51 20.80
CA LEU A 6 28.03 33.80 19.47
C LEU A 6 28.51 32.47 18.86
N ILE A 7 27.95 32.07 17.72
CA ILE A 7 28.48 30.96 16.92
C ILE A 7 29.24 31.58 15.75
N SER A 8 30.57 31.47 15.76
CA SER A 8 31.41 31.83 14.61
C SER A 8 31.71 30.59 13.78
N PHE A 9 31.25 30.56 12.52
CA PHE A 9 31.66 29.54 11.56
C PHE A 9 33.01 29.92 10.94
N SER A 10 34.00 29.01 11.02
CA SER A 10 35.33 29.22 10.45
C SER A 10 35.33 28.91 8.94
N PRO A 11 35.72 29.85 8.06
CA PRO A 11 35.65 29.69 6.60
C PRO A 11 36.64 28.65 6.04
N VAL A 12 37.58 28.16 6.84
CA VAL A 12 38.59 27.17 6.42
C VAL A 12 37.98 25.78 6.19
N LEU A 13 36.89 25.43 6.89
CA LEU A 13 36.22 24.13 6.75
C LEU A 13 35.37 24.03 5.47
N LEU A 14 34.89 25.16 4.94
CA LEU A 14 34.08 25.17 3.71
C LEU A 14 34.95 24.97 2.44
N ALA A 15 36.21 25.39 2.48
CA ALA A 15 37.14 25.27 1.35
C ALA A 15 37.68 23.84 1.16
N ALA A 16 37.81 23.07 2.23
CA ALA A 16 38.33 21.69 2.17
C ALA A 16 37.30 20.71 1.56
N SER A 17 36.00 20.95 1.73
CA SER A 17 34.94 20.07 1.20
C SER A 17 34.72 20.21 -0.31
N LEU A 18 35.06 21.36 -0.90
CA LEU A 18 34.89 21.60 -2.34
C LEU A 18 36.01 20.97 -3.19
N ALA A 19 37.20 20.72 -2.64
CA ALA A 19 38.30 20.11 -3.37
C ALA A 19 38.13 18.58 -3.58
N ALA A 20 37.40 17.90 -2.68
CA ALA A 20 37.21 16.45 -2.76
C ALA A 20 36.21 16.00 -3.84
N LEU A 21 35.33 16.89 -4.31
CA LEU A 21 34.35 16.56 -5.37
C LEU A 21 34.94 16.58 -6.79
N SER A 22 36.15 17.11 -6.99
CA SER A 22 36.73 17.30 -8.33
C SER A 22 37.48 16.07 -8.88
N VAL A 23 37.62 15.00 -8.08
CA VAL A 23 38.49 13.85 -8.42
C VAL A 23 37.72 12.63 -8.96
N LEU A 24 36.39 12.57 -8.83
CA LEU A 24 35.61 11.39 -9.28
C LEU A 24 35.08 11.45 -10.73
N ALA A 25 35.41 12.49 -11.50
CA ALA A 25 34.93 12.66 -12.86
C ALA A 25 36.09 12.61 -13.88
N CYS A 26 36.72 11.45 -14.08
CA CYS A 26 37.57 11.18 -15.25
C CYS A 26 38.02 9.70 -15.33
N GLY A 27 37.76 9.01 -16.46
CA GLY A 27 38.53 7.85 -16.90
C GLY A 27 37.76 6.62 -17.42
N ALA A 28 37.70 6.47 -18.76
CA ALA A 28 37.17 5.34 -19.56
C ALA A 28 38.18 4.12 -19.59
N PRO A 29 38.03 2.99 -20.36
CA PRO A 29 37.69 2.92 -21.80
C PRO A 29 36.95 1.66 -22.33
N SER A 30 36.63 1.74 -23.63
CA SER A 30 36.12 0.76 -24.58
C SER A 30 37.17 -0.25 -25.11
N ALA A 31 36.74 -1.48 -25.43
CA ALA A 31 36.97 -2.22 -26.69
C ALA A 31 36.95 -3.75 -26.49
N PHE A 32 36.14 -4.48 -27.27
CA PHE A 32 36.56 -5.68 -28.01
C PHE A 32 35.51 -6.04 -29.06
N ALA A 33 35.98 -6.15 -30.30
CA ALA A 33 35.24 -6.64 -31.46
C ALA A 33 35.56 -8.13 -31.66
N GLN A 34 34.58 -8.90 -32.14
CA GLN A 34 34.87 -10.09 -32.95
C GLN A 34 33.66 -10.49 -33.80
N ASP A 35 33.91 -10.56 -35.10
CA ASP A 35 33.10 -11.14 -36.16
C ASP A 35 32.86 -12.65 -35.94
N ASN A 36 31.69 -13.17 -36.33
CA ASN A 36 31.59 -14.16 -37.41
C ASN A 36 30.16 -14.71 -37.65
N LEU A 37 29.77 -14.59 -38.91
CA LEU A 37 29.18 -15.59 -39.82
C LEU A 37 27.79 -16.23 -39.55
N VAL A 38 26.92 -15.87 -40.49
CA VAL A 38 25.64 -16.44 -40.94
C VAL A 38 25.80 -17.90 -41.40
N PRO A 39 24.75 -18.76 -41.28
CA PRO A 39 24.00 -19.13 -42.48
C PRO A 39 22.48 -19.04 -42.32
N GLN A 40 21.84 -18.65 -43.42
CA GLN A 40 20.40 -18.67 -43.66
C GLN A 40 19.84 -20.10 -43.64
N SER A 41 18.61 -20.25 -43.15
CA SER A 41 17.69 -21.23 -43.74
C SER A 41 16.24 -20.77 -43.66
N THR A 42 15.70 -20.61 -44.85
CA THR A 42 14.31 -20.47 -45.23
C THR A 42 13.48 -21.66 -44.79
N SER A 43 12.23 -21.43 -44.38
CA SER A 43 11.09 -22.21 -44.86
C SER A 43 9.77 -21.58 -44.39
N ALA A 44 9.03 -21.07 -45.37
CA ALA A 44 7.64 -20.69 -45.27
C ALA A 44 6.76 -21.94 -45.15
N THR A 45 5.68 -21.88 -44.38
CA THR A 45 4.51 -22.72 -44.60
C THR A 45 3.27 -21.90 -44.30
N ALA A 46 2.52 -21.65 -45.36
CA ALA A 46 1.21 -21.02 -45.34
C ALA A 46 0.18 -22.00 -44.77
N VAL A 47 -0.66 -21.52 -43.84
CA VAL A 47 -1.89 -22.20 -43.44
C VAL A 47 -3.07 -21.32 -43.86
N SER A 48 -3.94 -21.92 -44.67
CA SER A 48 -5.16 -21.35 -45.22
C SER A 48 -6.25 -21.21 -44.14
N PRO A 49 -7.16 -20.21 -44.23
CA PRO A 49 -8.20 -19.98 -43.23
C PRO A 49 -9.46 -20.81 -43.50
N ALA A 50 -10.15 -21.20 -42.43
CA ALA A 50 -11.50 -21.77 -42.44
C ALA A 50 -12.49 -20.77 -41.78
N PRO A 51 -13.81 -20.88 -42.07
CA PRO A 51 -14.69 -19.73 -42.21
C PRO A 51 -15.47 -19.36 -40.94
N ALA A 52 -16.08 -18.19 -41.04
CA ALA A 52 -16.86 -17.46 -40.05
C ALA A 52 -18.05 -18.22 -39.45
N GLU A 53 -18.22 -18.05 -38.12
CA GLU A 53 -19.49 -18.27 -37.44
C GLU A 53 -19.89 -17.03 -36.62
N SER A 54 -21.08 -16.53 -36.97
CA SER A 54 -22.16 -16.10 -36.09
C SER A 54 -21.86 -15.13 -34.94
N SER A 55 -22.18 -13.85 -35.19
CA SER A 55 -22.46 -12.82 -34.20
C SER A 55 -23.66 -13.21 -33.32
N ALA A 56 -23.42 -13.42 -32.03
CA ALA A 56 -24.43 -13.43 -30.98
C ALA A 56 -24.19 -12.22 -30.07
N ALA A 57 -25.30 -11.57 -29.71
CA ALA A 57 -25.36 -10.36 -28.90
C ALA A 57 -24.61 -10.51 -27.57
N ALA A 58 -23.76 -9.53 -27.26
CA ALA A 58 -23.13 -9.40 -25.96
C ALA A 58 -24.15 -8.87 -24.95
N ASP A 59 -24.75 -9.77 -24.19
CA ASP A 59 -25.34 -9.44 -22.89
C ASP A 59 -24.20 -8.98 -21.97
N VAL A 60 -24.35 -7.78 -21.42
CA VAL A 60 -23.46 -7.24 -20.40
C VAL A 60 -23.69 -8.03 -19.12
N GLU A 61 -22.94 -9.13 -18.95
CA GLU A 61 -22.87 -9.86 -17.69
C GLU A 61 -22.35 -8.92 -16.60
N SER A 62 -23.23 -8.61 -15.65
CA SER A 62 -22.80 -8.12 -14.34
C SER A 62 -21.83 -9.15 -13.74
N PRO A 63 -20.73 -8.74 -13.08
CA PRO A 63 -19.78 -9.69 -12.49
C PRO A 63 -20.52 -10.60 -11.52
N THR A 64 -20.76 -11.84 -11.94
CA THR A 64 -21.37 -12.86 -11.10
C THR A 64 -20.30 -13.30 -10.11
N LEU A 65 -20.48 -12.95 -8.83
CA LEU A 65 -19.67 -13.50 -7.75
C LEU A 65 -19.60 -15.02 -7.93
N PRO A 66 -18.40 -15.65 -7.84
CA PRO A 66 -18.32 -17.11 -7.91
C PRO A 66 -19.29 -17.68 -6.87
N THR A 67 -20.23 -18.50 -7.34
CA THR A 67 -21.11 -19.23 -6.43
C THR A 67 -20.20 -20.07 -5.53
N LEU A 68 -20.19 -19.78 -4.23
CA LEU A 68 -19.48 -20.51 -3.17
C LEU A 68 -20.06 -21.93 -2.96
N ALA A 69 -20.32 -22.66 -4.04
CA ALA A 69 -20.97 -23.96 -4.10
C ALA A 69 -20.14 -24.83 -5.07
N GLU A 70 -19.70 -26.05 -4.81
CA GLU A 70 -20.03 -27.09 -3.83
C GLU A 70 -18.76 -27.94 -3.67
N SER A 71 -18.08 -27.88 -2.53
CA SER A 71 -17.11 -28.90 -2.13
C SER A 71 -16.78 -28.68 -0.67
N HIS A 72 -17.21 -29.62 0.18
CA HIS A 72 -16.60 -30.10 1.43
C HIS A 72 -17.67 -30.44 2.47
N THR A 73 -17.91 -31.75 2.60
CA THR A 73 -18.71 -32.35 3.66
C THR A 73 -17.96 -32.28 4.99
N THR A 74 -18.06 -31.16 5.69
CA THR A 74 -18.25 -31.01 7.14
C THR A 74 -18.34 -29.51 7.41
N LYS A 75 -19.57 -28.99 7.56
CA LYS A 75 -19.91 -27.59 7.86
C LYS A 75 -19.04 -27.04 9.01
N ARG A 76 -17.98 -26.31 8.68
CA ARG A 76 -17.33 -25.32 9.55
C ARG A 76 -17.38 -24.00 8.81
N GLY A 77 -17.71 -22.92 9.51
CA GLY A 77 -18.01 -21.67 8.85
C GLY A 77 -16.77 -21.06 8.21
N SER A 78 -17.02 -20.34 7.14
CA SER A 78 -16.02 -19.61 6.37
C SER A 78 -15.68 -18.29 7.05
N SER A 79 -14.45 -17.83 6.85
CA SER A 79 -14.05 -16.47 7.20
C SER A 79 -13.93 -15.63 5.94
N ILE A 80 -14.38 -14.38 5.99
CA ILE A 80 -14.16 -13.39 4.93
C ILE A 80 -13.16 -12.36 5.41
N ILE A 81 -12.18 -12.04 4.58
CA ILE A 81 -11.21 -10.98 4.86
C ILE A 81 -11.32 -9.95 3.74
N LEU A 82 -11.63 -8.73 4.13
CA LEU A 82 -11.71 -7.57 3.25
C LEU A 82 -10.48 -6.72 3.53
N PHE A 83 -9.57 -6.65 2.56
CA PHE A 83 -8.27 -6.01 2.72
C PHE A 83 -8.14 -4.78 1.83
N ASP A 84 -7.90 -3.63 2.44
CA ASP A 84 -7.67 -2.36 1.76
C ASP A 84 -6.36 -2.38 0.96
N GLN A 85 -6.47 -2.20 -0.36
CA GLN A 85 -5.36 -2.19 -1.33
C GLN A 85 -5.02 -0.78 -1.83
N SER A 86 -5.49 0.25 -1.14
CA SER A 86 -5.14 1.64 -1.45
C SER A 86 -3.67 1.98 -1.17
N GLY A 87 -3.21 3.08 -1.73
CA GLY A 87 -1.82 3.54 -1.58
C GLY A 87 -1.48 3.94 -0.15
N SER A 88 -2.46 4.40 0.64
CA SER A 88 -2.24 4.76 2.06
C SER A 88 -1.91 3.54 2.92
N MET A 89 -2.34 2.34 2.50
CA MET A 89 -1.98 1.08 3.15
C MET A 89 -0.52 0.69 2.95
N GLY A 90 0.18 1.27 1.97
CA GLY A 90 1.59 0.99 1.71
C GLY A 90 2.51 1.28 2.90
N ARG A 91 2.16 2.25 3.76
CA ARG A 91 2.93 2.58 4.98
C ARG A 91 2.77 1.56 6.11
N TYR A 92 1.68 0.78 6.09
CA TYR A 92 1.40 -0.25 7.10
C TYR A 92 1.84 -1.64 6.66
N ASP A 93 2.51 -1.70 5.51
CA ASP A 93 2.92 -2.87 4.75
C ASP A 93 1.82 -3.95 4.62
N PRO A 94 1.11 -3.98 3.48
CA PRO A 94 0.05 -4.95 3.22
C PRO A 94 0.54 -6.40 3.18
N LEU A 95 1.85 -6.65 3.16
CA LEU A 95 2.43 -7.99 3.02
C LEU A 95 2.81 -8.63 4.35
N VAL A 96 2.82 -7.90 5.45
CA VAL A 96 3.35 -8.42 6.72
C VAL A 96 2.22 -8.78 7.67
N ILE A 97 1.32 -7.86 8.00
CA ILE A 97 0.43 -8.05 9.16
C ILE A 97 -0.76 -8.96 8.86
N SER A 98 -1.42 -8.74 7.73
CA SER A 98 -2.50 -9.60 7.25
C SER A 98 -1.99 -11.02 6.97
N LYS A 99 -0.77 -11.15 6.40
CA LYS A 99 -0.14 -12.44 6.15
C LYS A 99 0.32 -13.13 7.43
N ILE A 100 0.93 -12.40 8.37
CA ILE A 100 1.29 -12.95 9.69
C ILE A 100 0.04 -13.46 10.36
N TRP A 101 -1.03 -12.68 10.39
CA TRP A 101 -2.26 -13.11 11.02
C TRP A 101 -2.81 -14.37 10.36
N LEU A 102 -2.88 -14.42 9.02
CA LEU A 102 -3.33 -15.59 8.28
C LEU A 102 -2.44 -16.82 8.51
N GLN A 103 -1.13 -16.65 8.48
CA GLN A 103 -0.17 -17.72 8.79
C GLN A 103 -0.29 -18.19 10.23
N THR A 104 -0.54 -17.26 11.15
CA THR A 104 -0.75 -17.57 12.58
C THR A 104 -2.07 -18.30 12.75
N MET A 105 -3.14 -17.87 12.07
CA MET A 105 -4.45 -18.52 12.07
C MET A 105 -4.33 -19.95 11.55
N ALA A 106 -3.63 -20.16 10.42
CA ALA A 106 -3.31 -21.48 9.87
C ALA A 106 -2.65 -22.42 10.88
N ARG A 107 -1.78 -21.85 11.73
CA ARG A 107 -1.02 -22.59 12.72
C ARG A 107 -1.72 -22.68 14.08
N THR A 108 -2.75 -21.90 14.35
CA THR A 108 -3.34 -21.80 15.69
C THR A 108 -4.53 -22.73 15.84
N PHE A 109 -5.39 -22.76 14.84
CA PHE A 109 -6.60 -23.56 14.87
C PHE A 109 -6.33 -24.97 14.32
N ALA A 110 -6.85 -25.97 15.02
CA ALA A 110 -6.79 -27.38 14.62
C ALA A 110 -7.75 -27.70 13.48
N GLY A 111 -8.80 -26.88 13.30
CA GLY A 111 -9.70 -26.96 12.17
C GLY A 111 -9.08 -26.53 10.84
N THR A 112 -9.57 -27.14 9.75
CA THR A 112 -9.52 -26.48 8.45
C THR A 112 -10.64 -25.44 8.38
N HIS A 113 -10.28 -24.25 7.92
CA HIS A 113 -11.12 -23.07 7.77
C HIS A 113 -11.07 -22.61 6.32
N ASP A 114 -12.24 -22.45 5.71
CA ASP A 114 -12.35 -21.83 4.40
C ASP A 114 -12.29 -20.32 4.56
N VAL A 115 -11.31 -19.70 3.92
CA VAL A 115 -11.07 -18.27 4.01
C VAL A 115 -11.21 -17.66 2.63
N VAL A 116 -12.08 -16.67 2.51
CA VAL A 116 -12.27 -15.90 1.29
C VAL A 116 -11.64 -14.54 1.48
N LEU A 117 -10.57 -14.29 0.74
CA LEU A 117 -9.82 -13.05 0.81
C LEU A 117 -10.18 -12.15 -0.38
N VAL A 118 -10.59 -10.92 -0.09
CA VAL A 118 -11.06 -9.94 -1.06
C VAL A 118 -10.29 -8.66 -0.85
N GLY A 119 -9.50 -8.27 -1.84
CA GLY A 119 -8.90 -6.93 -1.87
C GLY A 119 -9.93 -5.89 -2.27
N PHE A 120 -9.82 -4.66 -1.77
CA PHE A 120 -10.63 -3.56 -2.26
C PHE A 120 -9.85 -2.24 -2.31
N ASP A 121 -10.19 -1.38 -3.26
CA ASP A 121 -9.74 0.01 -3.32
C ASP A 121 -10.93 0.93 -3.64
N ALA A 122 -11.06 1.44 -4.86
CA ALA A 122 -12.29 2.03 -5.35
C ALA A 122 -13.37 0.97 -5.63
N ASP A 123 -12.96 -0.27 -5.93
CA ASP A 123 -13.85 -1.41 -6.13
C ASP A 123 -13.39 -2.62 -5.31
N ALA A 124 -14.30 -3.57 -5.07
CA ALA A 124 -13.92 -4.89 -4.56
C ALA A 124 -13.37 -5.76 -5.70
N HIS A 125 -12.22 -6.40 -5.47
CA HIS A 125 -11.57 -7.28 -6.44
C HIS A 125 -12.12 -8.70 -6.39
N ALA A 126 -11.70 -9.52 -7.35
CA ALA A 126 -12.06 -10.93 -7.40
C ALA A 126 -11.68 -11.67 -6.10
N PRO A 127 -12.60 -12.45 -5.50
CA PRO A 127 -12.32 -13.22 -4.30
C PRO A 127 -11.22 -14.28 -4.53
N ILE A 128 -10.35 -14.43 -3.55
CA ILE A 128 -9.27 -15.42 -3.52
C ILE A 128 -9.61 -16.46 -2.44
N PRO A 129 -10.05 -17.67 -2.81
CA PRO A 129 -10.29 -18.72 -1.84
C PRO A 129 -8.97 -19.28 -1.30
N LEU A 130 -8.95 -19.52 0.00
CA LEU A 130 -7.82 -20.06 0.75
C LEU A 130 -8.35 -21.15 1.69
N ALA A 131 -7.75 -22.33 1.66
CA ALA A 131 -7.96 -23.34 2.68
C ALA A 131 -6.86 -23.21 3.73
N ILE A 132 -7.24 -22.97 4.98
CA ILE A 132 -6.32 -22.65 6.08
C ILE A 132 -6.49 -23.69 7.19
N GLY A 133 -5.41 -24.24 7.72
CA GLY A 133 -5.48 -25.27 8.76
C GLY A 133 -4.13 -25.96 8.97
N PRO A 134 -4.07 -27.01 9.82
CA PRO A 134 -2.82 -27.69 10.16
C PRO A 134 -2.13 -28.34 8.95
N ASP A 135 -2.91 -28.79 7.97
CA ASP A 135 -2.42 -29.44 6.74
C ASP A 135 -2.36 -28.46 5.55
N ALA A 136 -2.56 -27.16 5.77
CA ALA A 136 -2.53 -26.18 4.69
C ALA A 136 -1.12 -26.08 4.08
N ASP A 137 -1.05 -26.10 2.74
CA ASP A 137 0.18 -25.81 2.02
C ASP A 137 0.49 -24.31 2.15
N MET A 138 1.38 -23.98 3.09
CA MET A 138 1.80 -22.61 3.35
C MET A 138 2.47 -21.95 2.14
N GLY A 139 3.04 -22.71 1.21
CA GLY A 139 3.57 -22.20 -0.05
C GLY A 139 2.44 -21.67 -0.94
N VAL A 140 1.36 -22.43 -1.09
CA VAL A 140 0.16 -22.02 -1.84
C VAL A 140 -0.52 -20.84 -1.16
N VAL A 141 -0.70 -20.88 0.17
CA VAL A 141 -1.27 -19.75 0.92
C VAL A 141 -0.43 -18.48 0.68
N GLN A 142 0.89 -18.57 0.78
CA GLN A 142 1.77 -17.43 0.54
C GLN A 142 1.71 -16.92 -0.89
N GLU A 143 1.70 -17.81 -1.89
CA GLU A 143 1.57 -17.44 -3.30
C GLU A 143 0.28 -16.66 -3.56
N ARG A 144 -0.85 -17.15 -3.04
CA ARG A 144 -2.15 -16.49 -3.14
C ARG A 144 -2.15 -15.14 -2.44
N LEU A 145 -1.53 -15.05 -1.26
CA LEU A 145 -1.40 -13.78 -0.54
C LEU A 145 -0.51 -12.76 -1.24
N ASN A 146 0.47 -13.21 -2.03
CA ASN A 146 1.30 -12.32 -2.84
C ASN A 146 0.54 -11.70 -4.03
N GLN A 147 -0.68 -12.18 -4.34
CA GLN A 147 -1.54 -11.59 -5.36
C GLN A 147 -2.17 -10.28 -4.88
N ILE A 148 -2.30 -10.11 -3.57
CA ILE A 148 -2.65 -8.83 -2.93
C ILE A 148 -1.46 -7.90 -3.06
N LYS A 149 -1.68 -6.81 -3.78
CA LYS A 149 -0.73 -5.71 -3.90
C LYS A 149 -1.49 -4.43 -3.67
N THR A 150 -0.86 -3.45 -3.03
CA THR A 150 -1.38 -2.09 -3.01
C THR A 150 -1.31 -1.53 -4.43
N ARG A 151 -2.47 -1.18 -4.98
CA ARG A 151 -2.62 -0.72 -6.38
C ARG A 151 -3.44 0.57 -6.46
N GLY A 152 -4.37 0.77 -5.53
CA GLY A 152 -5.28 1.90 -5.52
C GLY A 152 -4.59 3.22 -5.17
N LYS A 153 -5.09 4.35 -5.70
CA LYS A 153 -4.65 5.70 -5.28
C LYS A 153 -5.51 6.28 -4.15
N VAL A 154 -6.69 5.69 -3.96
CA VAL A 154 -7.80 6.14 -3.13
C VAL A 154 -8.48 4.91 -2.57
N THR A 155 -9.28 5.09 -1.53
CA THR A 155 -10.07 4.02 -0.90
C THR A 155 -11.53 4.41 -0.89
N ASP A 156 -12.35 3.60 -1.54
CA ASP A 156 -13.78 3.63 -1.32
C ASP A 156 -14.17 2.57 -0.29
N LEU A 157 -14.30 2.97 0.97
CA LEU A 157 -14.75 2.08 2.05
C LEU A 157 -16.23 1.66 1.90
N GLU A 158 -16.96 2.15 0.91
CA GLU A 158 -18.26 1.60 0.56
C GLU A 158 -18.16 0.21 -0.09
N SER A 159 -17.11 -0.02 -0.89
CA SER A 159 -16.88 -1.27 -1.62
C SER A 159 -16.96 -2.54 -0.75
N PRO A 160 -16.30 -2.64 0.41
CA PRO A 160 -16.45 -3.81 1.27
C PRO A 160 -17.89 -4.01 1.78
N PHE A 161 -18.64 -2.95 2.06
CA PHE A 161 -20.03 -3.08 2.51
C PHE A 161 -20.97 -3.50 1.38
N ARG A 162 -20.77 -2.99 0.18
CA ARG A 162 -21.49 -3.46 -1.03
C ARG A 162 -21.24 -4.93 -1.29
N PHE A 163 -19.99 -5.38 -1.15
CA PHE A 163 -19.64 -6.80 -1.24
C PHE A 163 -20.42 -7.65 -0.23
N LEU A 164 -20.43 -7.24 1.05
CA LEU A 164 -21.15 -7.95 2.10
C LEU A 164 -22.67 -7.97 1.88
N ALA A 165 -23.25 -6.87 1.39
CA ALA A 165 -24.67 -6.78 1.06
C ALA A 165 -25.06 -7.69 -0.11
N GLY A 166 -24.11 -8.03 -0.99
CA GLY A 166 -24.32 -8.93 -2.12
C GLY A 166 -24.27 -10.42 -1.76
N LEU A 167 -23.93 -10.79 -0.51
CA LEU A 167 -23.86 -12.18 -0.08
C LEU A 167 -25.26 -12.78 0.03
N LYS A 168 -25.47 -13.95 -0.58
CA LYS A 168 -26.77 -14.66 -0.58
C LYS A 168 -27.14 -15.24 0.78
N SER A 169 -26.13 -15.61 1.58
CA SER A 169 -26.30 -16.21 2.90
C SER A 169 -25.14 -15.82 3.81
N LEU A 170 -25.44 -15.64 5.09
CA LEU A 170 -24.48 -15.39 6.16
C LEU A 170 -24.36 -16.58 7.12
N ASP A 171 -25.19 -17.62 6.94
CA ASP A 171 -25.31 -18.75 7.87
C ASP A 171 -23.99 -19.53 7.99
N ASP A 172 -23.26 -19.60 6.89
CA ASP A 172 -22.00 -20.34 6.80
C ASP A 172 -20.78 -19.43 7.01
N ILE A 173 -20.94 -18.17 7.43
CA ILE A 173 -19.82 -17.27 7.73
C ILE A 173 -19.65 -17.14 9.23
N ASP A 174 -18.48 -17.43 9.77
CA ASP A 174 -18.19 -17.30 11.21
C ASP A 174 -17.49 -15.98 11.56
N LEU A 175 -16.70 -15.45 10.62
CA LEU A 175 -15.88 -14.26 10.83
C LEU A 175 -15.85 -13.39 9.57
N ILE A 176 -15.94 -12.08 9.76
CA ILE A 176 -15.63 -11.07 8.76
C ILE A 176 -14.56 -10.15 9.34
N LEU A 177 -13.44 -10.01 8.65
CA LEU A 177 -12.33 -9.15 9.08
C LEU A 177 -12.12 -8.06 8.03
N ILE A 178 -12.35 -6.81 8.41
CA ILE A 178 -12.11 -5.64 7.56
C ILE A 178 -10.80 -5.00 8.01
N ILE A 179 -9.79 -4.98 7.14
CA ILE A 179 -8.46 -4.44 7.42
C ILE A 179 -8.25 -3.18 6.59
N SER A 180 -8.09 -2.03 7.24
CA SER A 180 -7.89 -0.73 6.59
C SER A 180 -7.21 0.25 7.55
N ASP A 181 -6.66 1.34 7.01
CA ASP A 181 -6.24 2.50 7.79
C ASP A 181 -7.36 3.54 7.96
N GLY A 182 -8.56 3.22 7.47
CA GLY A 182 -9.77 3.95 7.76
C GLY A 182 -9.86 5.32 7.10
N LYS A 183 -9.18 5.50 5.97
CA LYS A 183 -9.24 6.71 5.14
C LYS A 183 -10.18 6.48 3.96
N PRO A 184 -11.46 6.86 4.02
CA PRO A 184 -12.42 6.69 2.92
C PRO A 184 -12.24 7.71 1.79
N GLU A 185 -11.02 8.14 1.53
CA GLU A 185 -10.73 9.18 0.55
C GLU A 185 -10.91 8.60 -0.84
N ILE A 186 -11.98 8.99 -1.54
CA ILE A 186 -12.21 8.65 -2.96
C ILE A 186 -11.58 9.68 -3.92
N TRP A 187 -10.95 10.70 -3.35
CA TRP A 187 -10.31 11.81 -4.03
C TRP A 187 -9.05 12.25 -3.27
N ASP A 188 -8.00 12.55 -4.03
CA ASP A 188 -6.74 13.10 -3.52
C ASP A 188 -6.51 14.50 -4.11
N HIS A 189 -6.55 15.51 -3.25
CA HIS A 189 -6.31 16.91 -3.61
C HIS A 189 -4.90 17.18 -4.10
N LYS A 190 -3.88 16.49 -3.56
CA LYS A 190 -2.47 16.69 -3.92
C LYS A 190 -2.19 16.14 -5.31
N LEU A 191 -2.81 15.02 -5.64
CA LEU A 191 -2.67 14.37 -6.93
C LEU A 191 -3.66 14.90 -7.98
N ALA A 192 -4.58 15.78 -7.59
CA ALA A 192 -5.73 16.19 -8.39
C ALA A 192 -6.40 14.97 -9.03
N TYR A 193 -6.68 13.97 -8.20
CA TYR A 193 -7.15 12.66 -8.63
C TYR A 193 -8.48 12.33 -7.99
N LEU A 194 -9.47 11.99 -8.81
CA LEU A 194 -10.74 11.41 -8.39
C LEU A 194 -10.82 10.00 -8.98
N SER A 195 -11.33 9.04 -8.21
CA SER A 195 -11.56 7.69 -8.70
C SER A 195 -12.38 7.70 -10.02
N PRO A 196 -11.90 7.06 -11.10
CA PRO A 196 -12.69 6.88 -12.32
C PRO A 196 -14.00 6.13 -12.07
N GLN A 197 -14.02 5.19 -11.12
CA GLN A 197 -15.20 4.44 -10.70
C GLN A 197 -16.28 5.39 -10.18
N VAL A 198 -15.90 6.35 -9.33
CA VAL A 198 -16.83 7.35 -8.80
C VAL A 198 -17.40 8.24 -9.92
N LEU A 199 -16.59 8.57 -10.93
CA LEU A 199 -17.04 9.37 -12.07
C LEU A 199 -18.03 8.63 -12.97
N VAL A 200 -18.03 7.30 -13.02
CA VAL A 200 -19.00 6.53 -13.81
C VAL A 200 -20.20 6.06 -12.99
N ASP A 201 -20.14 6.17 -11.67
CA ASP A 201 -21.21 5.77 -10.77
C ASP A 201 -22.42 6.72 -10.84
N PRO A 202 -23.62 6.23 -11.22
CA PRO A 202 -24.82 7.05 -11.34
C PRO A 202 -25.23 7.79 -10.07
N ARG A 203 -24.84 7.29 -8.89
CA ARG A 203 -25.16 7.88 -7.58
C ARG A 203 -24.46 9.23 -7.35
N TYR A 204 -23.47 9.54 -8.19
CA TYR A 204 -22.77 10.82 -8.26
C TYR A 204 -23.15 11.64 -9.51
N GLY A 205 -24.21 11.27 -10.24
CA GLY A 205 -24.53 11.82 -11.56
C GLY A 205 -24.69 13.35 -11.60
N ASP A 206 -25.21 13.95 -10.54
CA ASP A 206 -25.32 15.41 -10.39
C ASP A 206 -23.94 16.09 -10.27
N LEU A 207 -23.06 15.52 -9.45
CA LEU A 207 -21.68 16.01 -9.26
C LEU A 207 -20.83 15.77 -10.50
N LYS A 208 -20.99 14.63 -11.17
CA LYS A 208 -20.38 14.32 -12.47
C LYS A 208 -20.78 15.35 -13.53
N THR A 209 -22.06 15.68 -13.63
CA THR A 209 -22.56 16.68 -14.59
C THR A 209 -21.93 18.04 -14.35
N ARG A 210 -21.80 18.46 -13.08
CA ARG A 210 -21.10 19.70 -12.71
C ARG A 210 -19.61 19.65 -13.06
N PHE A 211 -18.96 18.53 -12.77
CA PHE A 211 -17.56 18.31 -13.13
C PHE A 211 -17.33 18.49 -14.64
N GLU A 212 -18.17 17.86 -15.47
CA GLU A 212 -18.12 17.99 -16.93
C GLU A 212 -18.39 19.42 -17.41
N GLN A 213 -19.35 20.13 -16.80
CA GLN A 213 -19.64 21.53 -17.12
C GLN A 213 -18.45 22.45 -16.80
N MET A 214 -17.78 22.26 -15.66
CA MET A 214 -16.61 23.05 -15.27
C MET A 214 -15.42 22.78 -16.20
N GLN A 215 -15.19 21.52 -16.58
CA GLN A 215 -14.17 21.15 -17.56
C GLN A 215 -14.47 21.75 -18.94
N ALA A 216 -15.72 21.69 -19.40
CA ALA A 216 -16.14 22.31 -20.67
C ALA A 216 -16.02 23.84 -20.67
N ALA A 217 -16.16 24.48 -19.50
CA ALA A 217 -15.93 25.91 -19.31
C ALA A 217 -14.43 26.29 -19.25
N GLY A 218 -13.51 25.33 -19.38
CA GLY A 218 -12.06 25.56 -19.35
C GLY A 218 -11.46 25.68 -17.95
N THR A 219 -12.21 25.29 -16.91
CA THR A 219 -11.66 25.23 -15.54
C THR A 219 -10.61 24.13 -15.45
N SER A 220 -9.48 24.40 -14.80
CA SER A 220 -8.44 23.38 -14.65
C SER A 220 -8.95 22.18 -13.84
N LEU A 221 -8.40 20.98 -14.08
CA LEU A 221 -8.77 19.78 -13.31
C LEU A 221 -8.55 19.98 -11.81
N SER A 222 -7.43 20.61 -11.44
CA SER A 222 -7.09 20.92 -10.05
C SER A 222 -8.14 21.81 -9.40
N ASP A 223 -8.54 22.91 -10.05
CA ASP A 223 -9.53 23.84 -9.49
C ASP A 223 -10.92 23.21 -9.42
N THR A 224 -11.28 22.42 -10.44
CA THR A 224 -12.55 21.68 -10.46
C THR A 224 -12.62 20.70 -9.30
N LEU A 225 -11.55 19.94 -9.05
CA LEU A 225 -11.50 18.98 -7.96
C LEU A 225 -11.36 19.63 -6.58
N ASN A 226 -10.73 20.79 -6.47
CA ASN A 226 -10.72 21.55 -5.21
C ASN A 226 -12.12 22.02 -4.82
N ASP A 227 -12.98 22.36 -5.80
CA ASP A 227 -14.36 22.77 -5.57
C ASP A 227 -15.32 21.59 -5.33
N LEU A 228 -15.23 20.56 -6.17
CA LEU A 228 -16.17 19.44 -6.16
C LEU A 228 -15.73 18.26 -5.28
N GLY A 229 -14.43 18.07 -5.06
CA GLY A 229 -13.85 16.94 -4.30
C GLY A 229 -14.49 16.75 -2.92
N PRO A 230 -14.64 17.80 -2.08
CA PRO A 230 -15.33 17.69 -0.81
C PRO A 230 -16.81 17.27 -0.91
N GLN A 231 -17.49 17.63 -2.02
CA GLN A 231 -18.87 17.23 -2.26
C GLN A 231 -18.97 15.75 -2.65
N PHE A 232 -18.04 15.27 -3.49
CA PHE A 232 -17.90 13.84 -3.77
C PHE A 232 -17.63 13.06 -2.48
N GLN A 233 -16.66 13.51 -1.68
CA GLN A 233 -16.32 12.85 -0.42
C GLN A 233 -17.50 12.79 0.55
N ARG A 234 -18.26 13.89 0.71
CA ARG A 234 -19.46 13.90 1.55
C ARG A 234 -20.51 12.92 1.04
N ARG A 235 -20.79 12.91 -0.27
CA ARG A 235 -21.71 11.95 -0.88
C ARG A 235 -21.25 10.50 -0.61
N ASN A 236 -19.95 10.23 -0.67
CA ASN A 236 -19.43 8.89 -0.36
C ASN A 236 -19.70 8.48 1.09
N LEU A 237 -19.46 9.38 2.04
CA LEU A 237 -19.75 9.12 3.46
C LEU A 237 -21.26 8.87 3.70
N ASP A 238 -22.13 9.61 3.02
CA ASP A 238 -23.58 9.40 3.07
C ASP A 238 -23.97 8.01 2.52
N LEU A 239 -23.34 7.58 1.41
CA LEU A 239 -23.54 6.26 0.81
C LEU A 239 -23.05 5.14 1.73
N ILE A 240 -21.88 5.29 2.35
CA ILE A 240 -21.35 4.34 3.33
C ILE A 240 -22.32 4.19 4.51
N ALA A 241 -22.78 5.30 5.09
CA ALA A 241 -23.73 5.28 6.19
C ALA A 241 -25.04 4.58 5.80
N ALA A 242 -25.56 4.87 4.61
CA ALA A 242 -26.76 4.22 4.08
C ALA A 242 -26.55 2.71 3.83
N GLY A 243 -25.38 2.31 3.34
CA GLY A 243 -25.01 0.91 3.12
C GLY A 243 -24.90 0.14 4.44
N LEU A 244 -24.22 0.71 5.43
CA LEU A 244 -24.10 0.13 6.78
C LEU A 244 -25.47 -0.11 7.42
N ALA A 245 -26.40 0.83 7.27
CA ALA A 245 -27.76 0.70 7.81
C ALA A 245 -28.59 -0.41 7.14
N GLN A 246 -28.20 -0.87 5.94
CA GLN A 246 -28.87 -1.95 5.22
C GLN A 246 -28.29 -3.33 5.53
N LEU A 247 -27.10 -3.40 6.13
CA LEU A 247 -26.49 -4.67 6.48
C LEU A 247 -27.27 -5.35 7.61
N PRO A 248 -27.54 -6.67 7.52
CA PRO A 248 -28.15 -7.41 8.61
C PRO A 248 -27.33 -7.28 9.89
N ALA A 249 -28.01 -7.09 11.03
CA ALA A 249 -27.36 -6.94 12.34
C ALA A 249 -26.47 -8.15 12.72
N GLU A 250 -26.71 -9.31 12.12
CA GLU A 250 -25.87 -10.50 12.30
C GLU A 250 -24.47 -10.36 11.71
N ILE A 251 -24.30 -9.56 10.65
CA ILE A 251 -22.98 -9.24 10.09
C ILE A 251 -22.13 -8.59 11.16
N GLY A 252 -22.65 -7.58 11.87
CA GLY A 252 -21.90 -6.88 12.90
C GLY A 252 -21.33 -7.79 13.97
N LYS A 253 -22.13 -8.75 14.46
CA LYS A 253 -21.70 -9.71 15.47
C LYS A 253 -20.53 -10.60 15.03
N LYS A 254 -20.36 -10.76 13.72
CA LYS A 254 -19.31 -11.56 13.06
C LYS A 254 -18.16 -10.69 12.57
N THR A 255 -18.30 -9.36 12.57
CA THR A 255 -17.33 -8.44 11.98
C THR A 255 -16.34 -7.90 13.02
N VAL A 256 -15.08 -7.86 12.62
CA VAL A 256 -13.99 -7.14 13.28
C VAL A 256 -13.43 -6.09 12.31
N PHE A 257 -13.42 -4.83 12.71
CA PHE A 257 -12.69 -3.76 12.04
C PHE A 257 -11.29 -3.68 12.64
N TRP A 258 -10.30 -4.04 11.84
CA TRP A 258 -8.90 -3.98 12.22
C TRP A 258 -8.27 -2.71 11.64
N ASP A 259 -8.15 -1.71 12.50
CA ASP A 259 -7.65 -0.38 12.15
C ASP A 259 -6.13 -0.31 12.28
N MET A 260 -5.46 -0.27 11.15
CA MET A 260 -3.99 -0.22 11.06
C MET A 260 -3.41 1.14 11.46
N SER A 261 -4.23 2.19 11.44
CA SER A 261 -3.84 3.52 11.89
C SER A 261 -3.94 3.70 13.41
N ALA A 262 -4.83 2.92 14.04
CA ALA A 262 -5.26 3.04 15.43
C ALA A 262 -5.87 4.40 15.81
N ASP A 263 -6.17 5.26 14.84
CA ASP A 263 -6.72 6.60 15.05
C ASP A 263 -7.91 6.92 14.13
N SER A 264 -8.43 5.94 13.38
CA SER A 264 -9.57 6.16 12.50
C SER A 264 -10.88 6.26 13.26
N ALA A 265 -11.37 7.50 13.41
CA ALA A 265 -12.72 7.77 13.91
C ALA A 265 -13.80 7.12 13.01
N TYR A 266 -13.59 7.08 11.69
CA TYR A 266 -14.56 6.48 10.77
C TYR A 266 -14.75 4.98 11.03
N LEU A 267 -13.66 4.20 11.13
CA LEU A 267 -13.77 2.77 11.40
C LEU A 267 -14.37 2.50 12.77
N HIS A 268 -14.06 3.33 13.77
CA HIS A 268 -14.65 3.23 15.10
C HIS A 268 -16.17 3.44 15.06
N ASP A 269 -16.62 4.55 14.44
CA ASP A 269 -18.04 4.90 14.35
C ASP A 269 -18.83 3.86 13.54
N TRP A 270 -18.25 3.34 12.46
CA TRP A 270 -18.90 2.31 11.64
C TRP A 270 -18.94 0.95 12.33
N ALA A 271 -17.89 0.58 13.07
CA ALA A 271 -17.93 -0.61 13.91
C ALA A 271 -19.05 -0.50 14.94
N GLN A 272 -19.17 0.65 15.61
CA GLN A 272 -20.25 0.91 16.56
C GLN A 272 -21.63 0.84 15.89
N ALA A 273 -21.81 1.50 14.73
CA ALA A 273 -23.08 1.51 14.00
C ALA A 273 -23.52 0.11 13.58
N LEU A 274 -22.57 -0.75 13.20
CA LEU A 274 -22.84 -2.12 12.80
C LEU A 274 -23.02 -3.07 13.99
N GLY A 275 -22.59 -2.67 15.20
CA GLY A 275 -22.48 -3.57 16.35
C GLY A 275 -21.31 -4.56 16.23
N ALA A 276 -20.26 -4.16 15.52
CA ALA A 276 -19.02 -4.89 15.29
C ALA A 276 -17.94 -4.54 16.31
N GLU A 277 -16.89 -5.36 16.36
CA GLU A 277 -15.70 -5.09 17.17
C GLU A 277 -14.78 -4.11 16.45
N TYR A 278 -14.33 -3.06 17.12
CA TYR A 278 -13.25 -2.19 16.67
C TYR A 278 -11.93 -2.58 17.34
N MET A 279 -10.90 -2.82 16.54
CA MET A 279 -9.58 -3.26 17.01
C MET A 279 -8.47 -2.37 16.42
N PRO A 280 -7.88 -1.48 17.21
CA PRO A 280 -6.73 -0.71 16.76
C PRO A 280 -5.45 -1.56 16.77
N ALA A 281 -4.71 -1.59 15.65
CA ALA A 281 -3.33 -2.01 15.58
C ALA A 281 -2.45 -0.78 15.42
N ARG A 282 -1.90 -0.29 16.52
CA ARG A 282 -1.03 0.89 16.53
C ARG A 282 0.33 0.53 15.95
N ILE A 283 0.44 0.59 14.63
CA ILE A 283 1.68 0.31 13.90
C ILE A 283 2.29 1.66 13.53
N ASP A 284 3.02 2.24 14.48
CA ASP A 284 3.79 3.45 14.29
C ASP A 284 5.25 3.08 14.00
N GLU A 285 5.86 3.70 12.98
CA GLU A 285 7.27 3.54 12.61
C GLU A 285 8.23 3.98 13.74
N GLN A 286 7.78 4.81 14.68
CA GLN A 286 8.60 5.37 15.76
C GLN A 286 8.54 4.58 17.09
N GLU A 287 7.56 3.68 17.25
CA GLU A 287 7.38 2.86 18.45
C GLU A 287 7.84 1.41 18.19
N ASN A 288 7.86 0.56 19.23
CA ASN A 288 8.16 -0.87 19.06
C ASN A 288 6.98 -1.57 18.36
N SER A 289 6.88 -1.37 17.04
CA SER A 289 5.83 -1.85 16.16
C SER A 289 5.57 -3.35 16.31
N VAL A 290 6.63 -4.14 16.54
CA VAL A 290 6.50 -5.59 16.72
C VAL A 290 5.75 -5.96 17.99
N LYS A 291 6.00 -5.26 19.11
CA LYS A 291 5.25 -5.52 20.34
C LYS A 291 3.76 -5.17 20.17
N HIS A 292 3.46 -4.03 19.56
CA HIS A 292 2.07 -3.62 19.32
C HIS A 292 1.36 -4.56 18.36
N LEU A 293 2.08 -5.04 17.34
CA LEU A 293 1.59 -6.05 16.42
C LEU A 293 1.33 -7.38 17.13
N LEU A 294 2.23 -7.84 18.00
CA LEU A 294 2.04 -9.05 18.81
C LEU A 294 0.78 -8.94 19.67
N ASP A 295 0.62 -7.83 20.40
CA ASP A 295 -0.54 -7.60 21.27
C ASP A 295 -1.84 -7.57 20.43
N ALA A 296 -1.83 -6.92 19.26
CA ALA A 296 -2.96 -6.89 18.35
C ALA A 296 -3.30 -8.28 17.79
N LEU A 297 -2.29 -9.07 17.40
CA LEU A 297 -2.47 -10.43 16.91
C LEU A 297 -3.05 -11.36 17.98
N LEU A 298 -2.56 -11.27 19.22
CA LEU A 298 -3.10 -12.03 20.35
C LEU A 298 -4.57 -11.69 20.60
N LYS A 299 -4.91 -10.39 20.60
CA LYS A 299 -6.29 -9.92 20.77
C LYS A 299 -7.16 -10.42 19.63
N LEU A 300 -6.67 -10.35 18.39
CA LEU A 300 -7.38 -10.83 17.22
C LEU A 300 -7.60 -12.34 17.26
N GLN A 301 -6.57 -13.14 17.58
CA GLN A 301 -6.68 -14.59 17.75
C GLN A 301 -7.70 -14.97 18.83
N SER A 302 -7.67 -14.29 19.98
CA SER A 302 -8.66 -14.48 21.05
C SER A 302 -10.07 -14.19 20.54
N LYS A 303 -10.26 -13.08 19.82
CA LYS A 303 -11.57 -12.72 19.29
C LYS A 303 -12.04 -13.70 18.21
N THR A 304 -11.14 -14.11 17.32
CA THR A 304 -11.43 -15.12 16.30
C THR A 304 -11.85 -16.43 16.96
N SER A 305 -11.11 -16.90 17.98
CA SER A 305 -11.45 -18.08 18.78
C SER A 305 -12.87 -17.99 19.36
N ASP A 306 -13.25 -16.84 19.93
CA ASP A 306 -14.59 -16.61 20.47
C ASP A 306 -15.68 -16.65 19.38
N LEU A 307 -15.38 -16.16 18.17
CA LEU A 307 -16.33 -16.11 17.05
C LEU A 307 -16.51 -17.48 16.40
N VAL A 308 -15.41 -18.16 16.07
CA VAL A 308 -15.42 -19.49 15.41
C VAL A 308 -15.63 -20.66 16.39
N LYS A 309 -15.73 -20.38 17.70
CA LYS A 309 -15.97 -21.36 18.77
C LYS A 309 -14.91 -22.45 18.87
N GLU A 310 -13.65 -22.11 18.58
CA GLU A 310 -12.51 -23.02 18.66
C GLU A 310 -11.53 -22.55 19.73
N PRO A 311 -11.16 -23.36 20.74
CA PRO A 311 -10.28 -22.91 21.81
C PRO A 311 -8.87 -22.63 21.32
N LEU A 312 -8.25 -21.58 21.86
CA LEU A 312 -6.83 -21.29 21.61
C LEU A 312 -5.93 -22.37 22.22
N PRO A 313 -4.84 -22.76 21.56
CA PRO A 313 -3.87 -23.70 22.10
C PRO A 313 -3.05 -23.04 23.22
N GLY A 314 -2.63 -23.82 24.22
CA GLY A 314 -1.87 -23.31 25.36
C GLY A 314 -0.47 -22.77 25.02
N ASP A 315 0.04 -23.06 23.82
CA ASP A 315 1.32 -22.61 23.30
C ASP A 315 1.19 -21.43 22.30
N LEU A 316 0.02 -20.77 22.23
CA LEU A 316 -0.28 -19.68 21.28
C LEU A 316 0.82 -18.62 21.21
N GLN A 317 1.31 -18.15 22.36
CA GLN A 317 2.35 -17.13 22.43
C GLN A 317 3.60 -17.55 21.65
N SER A 318 4.07 -18.79 21.88
CA SER A 318 5.25 -19.32 21.20
C SER A 318 5.04 -19.47 19.69
N ARG A 319 3.82 -19.78 19.24
CA ARG A 319 3.48 -19.85 17.81
C ARG A 319 3.55 -18.48 17.15
N ILE A 320 3.03 -17.44 17.81
CA ILE A 320 3.07 -16.07 17.31
C ILE A 320 4.51 -15.55 17.30
N ASP A 321 5.26 -15.75 18.38
CA ASP A 321 6.67 -15.35 18.47
C ASP A 321 7.50 -15.97 17.34
N ALA A 322 7.26 -17.25 17.02
CA ALA A 322 7.92 -17.93 15.91
C ALA A 322 7.61 -17.27 14.56
N VAL A 323 6.35 -16.94 14.27
CA VAL A 323 5.96 -16.26 13.01
C VAL A 323 6.55 -14.85 12.95
N LEU A 324 6.47 -14.09 14.04
CA LEU A 324 7.02 -12.73 14.13
C LEU A 324 8.54 -12.72 13.93
N SER A 325 9.27 -13.70 14.48
CA SER A 325 10.72 -13.79 14.29
C SER A 325 11.12 -13.96 12.82
N VAL A 326 10.34 -14.72 12.04
CA VAL A 326 10.56 -14.92 10.61
C VAL A 326 10.34 -13.61 9.85
N VAL A 327 9.31 -12.86 10.22
CA VAL A 327 9.03 -11.56 9.62
C VAL A 327 10.10 -10.54 9.97
N GLN A 328 10.49 -10.41 11.24
CA GLN A 328 11.56 -9.50 11.65
C GLN A 328 12.85 -9.76 10.86
N ALA A 329 13.18 -11.04 10.64
CA ALA A 329 14.33 -11.41 9.82
C ALA A 329 14.15 -11.00 8.35
N ALA A 330 12.96 -11.20 7.77
CA ALA A 330 12.65 -10.79 6.39
C ALA A 330 12.68 -9.26 6.22
N GLU A 331 12.17 -8.51 7.18
CA GLU A 331 12.19 -7.04 7.21
C GLU A 331 13.63 -6.52 7.29
N GLN A 332 14.46 -7.07 8.19
CA GLN A 332 15.87 -6.72 8.27
C GLN A 332 16.61 -7.02 6.96
N GLN A 333 16.28 -8.11 6.28
CA GLN A 333 16.84 -8.43 4.97
C GLN A 333 16.37 -7.45 3.88
N TYR A 334 15.11 -7.03 3.90
CA TYR A 334 14.58 -6.02 2.97
C TYR A 334 15.27 -4.67 3.16
N LEU A 335 15.40 -4.21 4.41
CA LEU A 335 16.11 -2.98 4.75
C LEU A 335 17.59 -3.04 4.36
N ALA A 336 18.24 -4.20 4.51
CA ALA A 336 19.65 -4.38 4.15
C ALA A 336 19.89 -4.44 2.63
N ASN A 337 18.99 -5.07 1.87
CA ASN A 337 19.22 -5.39 0.46
C ASN A 337 18.42 -4.49 -0.51
N GLY A 338 17.50 -3.67 0.00
CA GLY A 338 16.50 -2.97 -0.81
C GLY A 338 15.42 -3.92 -1.34
N PRO A 339 14.41 -3.40 -2.06
CA PRO A 339 13.41 -4.24 -2.72
C PRO A 339 14.08 -5.24 -3.66
N PRO A 340 13.57 -6.48 -3.77
CA PRO A 340 14.06 -7.46 -4.73
C PRO A 340 14.13 -6.81 -6.11
N ARG A 341 15.33 -6.75 -6.70
CA ARG A 341 15.47 -6.27 -8.08
C ARG A 341 14.64 -7.20 -8.96
N GLU A 342 13.66 -6.64 -9.68
CA GLU A 342 12.95 -7.42 -10.70
C GLU A 342 13.98 -8.09 -11.60
N PRO A 343 13.81 -9.40 -11.91
CA PRO A 343 14.65 -10.05 -12.90
C PRO A 343 14.59 -9.20 -14.17
N MET A 344 15.72 -8.62 -14.57
CA MET A 344 15.80 -7.92 -15.84
C MET A 344 15.52 -8.97 -16.92
N LEU A 345 14.31 -8.92 -17.48
CA LEU A 345 13.99 -9.70 -18.67
C LEU A 345 15.05 -9.36 -19.72
N PRO A 346 15.60 -10.36 -20.44
CA PRO A 346 16.56 -10.12 -21.51
C PRO A 346 15.99 -9.05 -22.44
N GLY A 347 16.76 -7.98 -22.65
CA GLY A 347 16.30 -6.78 -23.35
C GLY A 347 15.66 -7.12 -24.69
N VAL A 348 14.33 -7.08 -24.74
CA VAL A 348 13.61 -7.01 -25.99
C VAL A 348 13.84 -5.59 -26.49
N SER A 349 14.68 -5.46 -27.52
CA SER A 349 14.80 -4.25 -28.32
C SER A 349 13.40 -3.68 -28.58
N PRO A 350 13.19 -2.36 -28.50
CA PRO A 350 11.89 -1.76 -28.74
C PRO A 350 11.51 -1.93 -30.22
N ALA A 351 10.92 -3.07 -30.55
CA ALA A 351 10.12 -3.23 -31.74
C ALA A 351 8.85 -2.43 -31.47
N SER A 352 8.64 -1.41 -32.28
CA SER A 352 7.46 -0.56 -32.28
C SER A 352 6.20 -1.35 -31.96
N GLU A 353 5.52 -0.99 -30.87
CA GLU A 353 4.12 -1.34 -30.66
C GLU A 353 3.31 -0.74 -31.82
N GLN A 354 3.16 -1.50 -32.89
CA GLN A 354 2.07 -1.30 -33.83
C GLN A 354 0.83 -1.90 -33.17
N ASP A 355 0.00 -1.01 -32.64
CA ASP A 355 -1.35 -1.31 -32.19
C ASP A 355 -2.17 -1.93 -33.34
N PRO A 356 -2.62 -3.20 -33.23
CA PRO A 356 -3.38 -3.86 -34.28
C PRO A 356 -4.82 -3.34 -34.43
N LEU A 357 -5.24 -2.34 -33.63
CA LEU A 357 -6.55 -1.69 -33.76
C LEU A 357 -6.52 -0.41 -34.62
N ALA A 358 -5.35 0.05 -35.08
CA ALA A 358 -5.22 1.31 -35.83
C ALA A 358 -5.39 1.21 -37.36
N GLN A 359 -5.74 0.04 -37.93
CA GLN A 359 -5.83 -0.15 -39.40
C GLN A 359 -7.23 -0.42 -39.97
N SER A 360 -8.28 -0.28 -39.17
CA SER A 360 -9.65 -0.22 -39.69
C SER A 360 -10.23 1.13 -39.28
N LEU A 361 -10.95 1.79 -40.19
CA LEU A 361 -11.59 3.12 -40.02
C LEU A 361 -10.79 4.32 -40.57
N LEU A 362 -10.41 4.25 -41.85
CA LEU A 362 -10.38 5.46 -42.69
C LEU A 362 -11.80 5.71 -43.23
N PRO A 363 -12.41 6.90 -43.02
CA PRO A 363 -13.65 7.24 -43.70
C PRO A 363 -13.38 7.61 -45.17
N ALA A 364 -14.21 7.07 -46.06
CA ALA A 364 -14.29 7.53 -47.45
C ALA A 364 -14.96 8.91 -47.51
N ASN A 365 -14.36 9.83 -48.26
CA ASN A 365 -14.96 11.12 -48.63
C ASN A 365 -16.29 10.92 -49.37
N PRO A 366 -17.35 11.67 -49.05
CA PRO A 366 -18.42 11.92 -50.00
C PRO A 366 -18.15 13.22 -50.77
N ALA A 367 -18.22 13.11 -52.09
CA ALA A 367 -18.26 14.24 -53.00
C ALA A 367 -19.63 14.95 -52.91
N THR A 368 -19.57 16.28 -52.89
CA THR A 368 -20.65 17.22 -53.19
C THR A 368 -21.23 17.00 -54.59
N ASP A 369 -22.56 17.03 -54.72
CA ASP A 369 -23.26 17.73 -55.81
C ASP A 369 -24.79 17.82 -55.59
N GLY A 370 -25.35 18.99 -55.93
CA GLY A 370 -26.65 19.07 -56.61
C GLY A 370 -27.92 19.36 -55.80
N ALA A 371 -28.53 20.51 -56.05
CA ALA A 371 -29.75 21.06 -55.45
C ALA A 371 -31.07 20.56 -56.08
N ALA A 372 -32.20 20.61 -55.32
CA ALA A 372 -33.38 21.45 -55.59
C ALA A 372 -34.69 21.00 -54.86
N GLN A 373 -35.25 21.94 -54.07
CA GLN A 373 -36.67 22.35 -53.93
C GLN A 373 -37.81 21.31 -53.86
N ASN A 374 -38.50 21.22 -52.70
CA ASN A 374 -39.82 21.86 -52.43
C ASN A 374 -40.45 21.38 -51.09
N ALA A 375 -41.17 22.29 -50.43
CA ALA A 375 -41.80 22.21 -49.10
C ALA A 375 -43.19 21.50 -49.09
N PRO A 376 -44.00 21.57 -48.02
CA PRO A 376 -43.80 21.09 -46.64
C PRO A 376 -44.93 20.12 -46.21
N ASP A 377 -44.70 19.22 -45.25
CA ASP A 377 -45.76 18.91 -44.28
C ASP A 377 -45.25 18.29 -42.97
N ARG A 378 -46.09 18.48 -41.95
CA ARG A 378 -45.79 18.55 -40.53
C ARG A 378 -45.98 17.17 -39.84
N ALA A 379 -44.93 16.59 -39.27
CA ALA A 379 -45.05 15.59 -38.20
C ALA A 379 -43.77 15.58 -37.34
N GLN A 380 -43.94 15.71 -36.02
CA GLN A 380 -42.88 15.75 -35.03
C GLN A 380 -42.35 14.34 -34.76
N THR A 381 -41.05 14.14 -35.00
CA THR A 381 -40.27 13.03 -34.43
C THR A 381 -38.99 13.61 -33.85
N ILE A 382 -38.81 13.50 -32.53
CA ILE A 382 -37.57 13.89 -31.84
C ILE A 382 -36.51 12.85 -32.20
N VAL A 383 -35.56 13.24 -33.06
CA VAL A 383 -34.36 12.48 -33.39
C VAL A 383 -33.21 13.06 -32.58
N TYR A 384 -32.62 12.26 -31.70
CA TYR A 384 -31.35 12.58 -31.03
C TYR A 384 -30.21 12.49 -32.05
N PRO A 385 -29.31 13.49 -32.15
CA PRO A 385 -28.11 13.34 -32.95
C PRO A 385 -27.11 12.44 -32.21
N ALA A 386 -26.86 11.26 -32.78
CA ALA A 386 -25.77 10.37 -32.42
C ALA A 386 -24.50 10.83 -33.16
N ASP A 387 -23.77 11.78 -32.57
CA ASP A 387 -22.39 12.07 -32.92
C ASP A 387 -21.68 12.54 -31.64
N ARG A 388 -21.10 11.59 -30.90
CA ARG A 388 -20.11 11.86 -29.86
C ARG A 388 -18.95 10.88 -30.05
N GLN A 389 -17.79 11.43 -30.37
CA GLN A 389 -16.53 10.71 -30.36
C GLN A 389 -16.23 10.18 -28.95
N PRO A 390 -15.62 8.99 -28.80
CA PRO A 390 -15.25 8.44 -27.51
C PRO A 390 -14.10 9.25 -26.86
N LEU A 391 -14.25 9.52 -25.56
CA LEU A 391 -13.37 10.30 -24.67
C LEU A 391 -11.95 9.72 -24.49
N SER A 392 -11.62 8.61 -25.16
CA SER A 392 -10.32 7.95 -25.10
C SER A 392 -9.21 8.72 -25.83
N GLU A 393 -9.54 9.69 -26.69
CA GLU A 393 -8.56 10.47 -27.47
C GLU A 393 -8.05 11.75 -26.76
N MET A 394 -8.73 12.26 -25.71
CA MET A 394 -8.29 13.49 -25.01
C MET A 394 -7.17 13.26 -23.98
N ILE A 395 -6.86 12.01 -23.62
CA ILE A 395 -5.92 11.68 -22.55
C ILE A 395 -4.45 11.78 -23.01
N SER A 396 -4.17 11.67 -24.32
CA SER A 396 -2.80 11.62 -24.84
C SER A 396 -2.11 13.00 -25.02
N GLY A 397 -2.85 14.10 -25.08
CA GLY A 397 -2.28 15.45 -25.26
C GLY A 397 -1.69 16.08 -23.98
N ALA A 398 -2.23 15.74 -22.80
CA ALA A 398 -1.85 16.35 -21.52
C ALA A 398 -0.59 15.73 -20.88
N VAL A 399 -0.07 14.63 -21.45
CA VAL A 399 1.11 13.92 -20.92
C VAL A 399 2.42 14.59 -21.34
N LEU A 400 2.46 15.32 -22.46
CA LEU A 400 3.69 15.94 -22.98
C LEU A 400 4.10 17.23 -22.24
N ASP A 401 3.13 18.07 -21.83
CA ASP A 401 3.42 19.30 -21.07
C ASP A 401 3.81 19.04 -19.60
N LYS A 402 3.46 17.86 -19.07
CA LYS A 402 3.73 17.47 -17.67
C LYS A 402 5.17 16.95 -17.47
N ALA A 403 5.80 16.41 -18.52
CA ALA A 403 7.18 15.91 -18.45
C ALA A 403 8.21 17.03 -18.19
N HIS A 404 7.98 18.24 -18.71
CA HIS A 404 8.88 19.38 -18.49
C HIS A 404 8.70 20.07 -17.12
N LYS A 405 7.51 19.98 -16.51
CA LYS A 405 7.23 20.58 -15.19
C LYS A 405 7.67 19.67 -14.04
N ASN A 406 7.46 18.35 -14.16
CA ASN A 406 7.88 17.37 -13.16
C ASN A 406 9.42 17.28 -13.01
N SER A 407 10.18 17.55 -14.07
CA SER A 407 11.66 17.59 -14.01
C SER A 407 12.18 18.72 -13.12
N ARG A 408 11.49 19.88 -13.04
CA ARG A 408 11.91 20.98 -12.16
C ARG A 408 11.57 20.72 -10.69
N GLU A 409 10.44 20.09 -10.40
CA GLU A 409 10.03 19.77 -9.02
C GLU A 409 10.83 18.60 -8.45
N ALA A 410 11.16 17.58 -9.26
CA ALA A 410 12.02 16.47 -8.85
C ALA A 410 13.43 16.95 -8.45
N ASN A 411 14.00 17.93 -9.17
CA ASN A 411 15.30 18.51 -8.84
C ASN A 411 15.27 19.33 -7.54
N LEU A 412 14.13 19.95 -7.21
CA LEU A 412 13.95 20.71 -5.98
C LEU A 412 13.81 19.77 -4.77
N PHE A 413 13.05 18.68 -4.92
CA PHE A 413 12.89 17.66 -3.90
C PHE A 413 14.22 16.92 -3.62
N ALA A 414 14.96 16.54 -4.66
CA ALA A 414 16.29 15.94 -4.52
C ALA A 414 17.25 16.86 -3.76
N SER A 415 17.22 18.17 -4.06
CA SER A 415 18.06 19.16 -3.36
C SER A 415 17.71 19.29 -1.88
N VAL A 416 16.41 19.26 -1.52
CA VAL A 416 15.96 19.33 -0.12
C VAL A 416 16.35 18.07 0.65
N VAL A 417 16.20 16.89 0.05
CA VAL A 417 16.61 15.60 0.66
C VAL A 417 18.11 15.55 0.90
N ILE A 418 18.92 16.04 -0.06
CA ILE A 418 20.38 16.12 0.10
C ILE A 418 20.75 17.06 1.26
N ILE A 419 20.11 18.23 1.36
CA ILE A 419 20.36 19.19 2.46
C ILE A 419 19.99 18.57 3.82
N LEU A 420 18.84 17.92 3.93
CA LEU A 420 18.43 17.24 5.16
C LEU A 420 19.39 16.11 5.54
N GLY A 421 19.83 15.32 4.56
CA GLY A 421 20.84 14.27 4.76
C GLY A 421 22.16 14.84 5.30
N LEU A 422 22.65 15.95 4.75
CA LEU A 422 23.86 16.62 5.22
C LEU A 422 23.70 17.19 6.65
N ILE A 423 22.52 17.69 7.02
CA ILE A 423 22.22 18.16 8.38
C ILE A 423 22.27 16.99 9.37
N LEU A 424 21.65 15.86 9.04
CA LEU A 424 21.64 14.67 9.89
C LEU A 424 23.04 14.06 10.07
N ILE A 425 23.83 14.00 8.99
CA ILE A 425 25.23 13.56 9.05
C ILE A 425 26.04 14.50 9.95
N SER A 426 25.87 15.82 9.81
CA SER A 426 26.56 16.81 10.65
C SER A 426 26.20 16.68 12.13
N ALA A 427 24.91 16.50 12.45
CA ALA A 427 24.45 16.29 13.82
C ALA A 427 25.02 15.00 14.42
N SER A 428 25.04 13.91 13.64
CA SER A 428 25.59 12.62 14.04
C SER A 428 27.10 12.72 14.30
N LEU A 429 27.86 13.39 13.42
CA LEU A 429 29.30 13.62 13.60
C LEU A 429 29.59 14.43 14.87
N THR A 430 28.79 15.47 15.11
CA THR A 430 28.92 16.33 16.30
C THR A 430 28.66 15.54 17.57
N TRP A 431 27.64 14.69 17.59
CA TRP A 431 27.35 13.80 18.71
C TRP A 431 28.48 12.79 18.94
N LEU A 432 29.00 12.17 17.88
CA LEU A 432 30.09 11.20 17.96
C LEU A 432 31.38 11.84 18.53
N MET A 433 31.72 13.04 18.06
CA MET A 433 32.86 13.82 18.59
C MET A 433 32.66 14.20 20.06
N GLY A 434 31.42 14.55 20.46
CA GLY A 434 31.07 14.78 21.87
C GLY A 434 31.34 13.55 22.73
N ARG A 435 30.92 12.37 22.26
CA ARG A 435 31.15 11.09 22.95
C ARG A 435 32.64 10.74 23.04
N ALA A 436 33.39 10.93 21.96
CA ALA A 436 34.83 10.69 21.94
C ALA A 436 35.57 11.59 22.95
N ARG A 437 35.18 12.86 23.09
CA ARG A 437 35.73 13.76 24.11
C ARG A 437 35.46 13.29 25.53
N ILE A 438 34.24 12.82 25.81
CA ILE A 438 33.88 12.29 27.13
C ILE A 438 34.75 11.06 27.46
N LEU A 439 34.88 10.13 26.51
CA LEU A 439 35.72 8.94 26.69
C LEU A 439 37.20 9.28 26.89
N ALA A 440 37.73 10.27 26.16
CA ALA A 440 39.09 10.74 26.35
C ALA A 440 39.32 11.32 27.77
N VAL A 441 38.34 12.05 28.32
CA VAL A 441 38.41 12.56 29.70
C VAL A 441 38.41 11.42 30.72
N TYR A 442 37.57 10.40 30.52
CA TYR A 442 37.56 9.22 31.39
C TYR A 442 38.89 8.46 31.34
N ALA A 443 39.42 8.21 30.14
CA ALA A 443 40.71 7.53 29.97
C ALA A 443 41.85 8.30 30.66
N PHE A 444 41.88 9.63 30.52
CA PHE A 444 42.87 10.48 31.19
C PHE A 444 42.75 10.43 32.73
N ARG A 445 41.53 10.38 33.26
CA ARG A 445 41.28 10.29 34.70
C ARG A 445 41.71 8.95 35.29
N SER A 446 41.50 7.85 34.55
CA SER A 446 41.97 6.52 34.96
C SER A 446 43.50 6.45 34.98
N ALA A 447 44.16 6.99 33.95
CA ALA A 447 45.62 7.01 33.87
C ALA A 447 46.27 7.84 35.00
N THR A 448 45.60 8.89 35.49
CA THR A 448 46.09 9.70 36.61
C THR A 448 45.85 9.06 37.98
N GLN A 449 44.87 8.17 38.13
CA GLN A 449 44.65 7.41 39.37
C GLN A 449 45.71 6.31 39.57
N GLU A 450 46.19 5.67 38.50
CA GLU A 450 47.28 4.69 38.62
C GLU A 450 48.63 5.31 39.01
N ALA A 451 48.80 6.62 38.79
CA ALA A 451 50.03 7.33 39.15
C ALA A 451 50.07 7.78 40.62
N GLN A 452 49.04 7.51 41.43
CA GLN A 452 49.11 7.80 42.87
C GLN A 452 50.07 6.82 43.56
N PRO A 453 51.14 7.30 44.21
CA PRO A 453 52.05 6.43 44.95
C PRO A 453 51.27 5.69 46.05
N PRO A 454 51.61 4.42 46.32
CA PRO A 454 50.90 3.62 47.30
C PRO A 454 50.90 4.34 48.64
N THR A 455 49.70 4.68 49.13
CA THR A 455 49.49 5.20 50.48
C THR A 455 50.12 4.23 51.47
N ALA A 456 51.02 4.77 52.31
CA ALA A 456 51.71 4.00 53.34
C ALA A 456 50.71 3.16 54.16
N PRO A 457 51.07 1.91 54.50
CA PRO A 457 50.18 1.02 55.22
C PRO A 457 49.75 1.68 56.55
N PRO A 458 48.47 1.54 56.94
CA PRO A 458 48.00 2.08 58.20
C PRO A 458 48.80 1.46 59.37
N PRO A 459 49.12 2.25 60.41
CA PRO A 459 49.89 1.75 61.54
C PRO A 459 49.17 0.60 62.23
N VAL A 460 49.91 -0.49 62.46
CA VAL A 460 49.43 -1.70 63.15
C VAL A 460 48.93 -1.30 64.55
N PRO A 461 47.70 -1.67 64.94
CA PRO A 461 47.20 -1.39 66.28
C PRO A 461 48.03 -2.16 67.32
N ILE A 462 48.69 -1.43 68.21
CA ILE A 462 49.43 -1.98 69.33
C ILE A 462 48.42 -2.49 70.36
N ASP A 463 48.33 -3.80 70.49
CA ASP A 463 47.45 -4.49 71.43
C ASP A 463 47.96 -4.31 72.86
N LYS A 464 47.48 -3.27 73.56
CA LYS A 464 47.72 -3.05 74.99
C LYS A 464 46.59 -3.70 75.79
N LYS A 465 46.75 -4.95 76.22
CA LYS A 465 46.15 -5.50 77.46
C LYS A 465 46.50 -6.98 77.68
N THR A 466 47.58 -7.22 78.40
CA THR A 466 47.74 -8.40 79.27
C THR A 466 48.68 -8.01 80.41
N SER A 467 48.12 -7.33 81.42
CA SER A 467 48.74 -7.26 82.74
C SER A 467 48.38 -8.54 83.51
N PRO A 468 49.36 -9.27 84.08
CA PRO A 468 49.10 -10.42 84.93
C PRO A 468 48.60 -9.96 86.31
N GLN A 469 47.51 -10.56 86.79
CA GLN A 469 47.18 -10.51 88.22
C GLN A 469 48.10 -11.47 88.97
N VAL A 470 48.77 -10.94 90.00
CA VAL A 470 49.47 -11.68 91.04
C VAL A 470 48.83 -11.27 92.36
N GLY A 471 48.42 -12.26 93.16
CA GLY A 471 48.21 -12.16 94.61
C GLY A 471 46.89 -11.56 95.06
#